data_AF-A0A519QWV9-F1
#
_entry.id   AF-A0A519QWV9-F1
#
_cell.length_a   1.000
_cell.length_b   1.000
_cell.length_c   1.000
_cell.angle_alpha   90.00
_cell.angle_beta   90.00
_cell.angle_gamma   90.00
#
_symmetry.space_group_name_H-M   'P 1'
#
loop_
_entity.id
_entity.type
_entity.pdbx_description
1 polymer ?
#
loop_
_entity_poly.entity_id
_entity_poly.type
_entity_poly.pdbx_seq_one_letter_code
_entity_poly.pdbx_strand_id
1 'polypeptide(L)'
;MTIKATLRISWLAGVALIAASPVLAPLALADVKAGVDAWSRGDYAKAIAEWKAPADRGDSDALFNLGQAYKLGRGVPVDLAKAEDLFGKAAAKGHIQAADNYGLLLFQRGEQSRAMPYIKAASDRGDPRSQYLLGLAHFNGDNVAKDWVRAYALVSLAQQAGLAQAAPALSQMDKYIPLDQRQQSVNLASQLASAAQATRERQIAAADLGTTLPAAATAAASAAVPARVASAAALPGRVAGTAAAAAAAVRPAPVSPDAAVAIAERIAGTDSPRTAGADFARPQTPAAVTAAPTPAPAPARVAAAQPQAKPPAAARPAATPATAAPAPAVASNGAWRVQLGAFGVPANAEAMWNRVKARPEIAGRTKLLVPAGKIAKLQAGGFASQADAQSACSRLSAAGFTCLPVRN
;
A
#
# COMPACT_ATOMS: atom_id res chain seq x y z
N MET A 1 2.09 58.67 88.22
CA MET A 1 0.66 58.86 87.87
C MET A 1 0.50 58.52 86.40
N THR A 2 -0.04 57.35 86.12
CA THR A 2 -0.17 56.71 84.80
C THR A 2 -1.55 56.98 84.23
N ILE A 3 -1.64 57.70 83.12
CA ILE A 3 -2.90 58.01 82.42
C ILE A 3 -3.21 56.84 81.48
N LYS A 4 -4.29 56.10 81.79
CA LYS A 4 -4.83 55.01 80.97
C LYS A 4 -5.60 55.60 79.78
N ALA A 5 -5.15 55.30 78.57
CA ALA A 5 -5.85 55.59 77.32
C ALA A 5 -6.88 54.48 77.03
N THR A 6 -8.15 54.85 76.88
CA THR A 6 -9.26 53.98 76.53
C THR A 6 -9.42 53.93 75.01
N LEU A 7 -9.09 52.78 74.41
CA LEU A 7 -9.27 52.51 72.98
C LEU A 7 -10.72 52.02 72.74
N ARG A 8 -11.53 52.80 72.02
CA ARG A 8 -12.86 52.38 71.53
C ARG A 8 -12.69 51.76 70.14
N ILE A 9 -12.97 50.46 70.02
CA ILE A 9 -12.98 49.72 68.77
C ILE A 9 -14.38 49.87 68.15
N SER A 10 -14.48 50.66 67.08
CA SER A 10 -15.68 50.70 66.23
C SER A 10 -15.60 49.61 65.17
N TRP A 11 -16.57 48.69 65.20
CA TRP A 11 -16.81 47.70 64.15
C TRP A 11 -17.48 48.38 62.95
N LEU A 12 -16.83 48.41 61.80
CA LEU A 12 -17.47 48.71 60.52
C LEU A 12 -17.70 47.39 59.78
N ALA A 13 -18.97 47.01 59.68
CA ALA A 13 -19.46 45.88 58.92
C ALA A 13 -19.75 46.29 57.47
N GLY A 14 -19.35 45.42 56.53
CA GLY A 14 -20.09 45.13 55.30
C GLY A 14 -19.93 46.11 54.12
N VAL A 15 -19.28 45.67 53.04
CA VAL A 15 -19.91 45.00 51.88
C VAL A 15 -18.78 44.78 50.86
N ALA A 16 -18.28 43.54 50.77
CA ALA A 16 -17.40 43.14 49.69
C ALA A 16 -18.28 42.79 48.48
N LEU A 17 -18.42 43.72 47.54
CA LEU A 17 -18.92 43.45 46.19
C LEU A 17 -17.90 42.56 45.47
N ILE A 18 -18.08 41.25 45.56
CA ILE A 18 -17.39 40.30 44.69
C ILE A 18 -18.02 40.46 43.30
N ALA A 19 -17.38 41.23 42.44
CA ALA A 19 -17.71 41.27 41.02
C ALA A 19 -17.43 39.87 40.43
N ALA A 20 -18.47 39.05 40.30
CA ALA A 20 -18.43 37.81 39.55
C ALA A 20 -18.19 38.16 38.07
N SER A 21 -16.93 38.15 37.66
CA SER A 21 -16.58 38.20 36.25
C SER A 21 -17.11 36.92 35.60
N PRO A 22 -17.92 36.99 34.54
CA PRO A 22 -18.35 35.79 33.85
C PRO A 22 -17.11 35.10 33.29
N VAL A 23 -16.83 33.89 33.77
CA VAL A 23 -15.88 32.98 33.12
C VAL A 23 -16.50 32.63 31.78
N LEU A 24 -16.12 33.37 30.74
CA LEU A 24 -16.28 32.92 29.35
C LEU A 24 -15.50 31.62 29.25
N ALA A 25 -16.19 30.50 29.33
CA ALA A 25 -15.61 29.20 29.00
C ALA A 25 -15.01 29.34 27.60
N PRO A 26 -13.73 28.99 27.39
CA PRO A 26 -13.17 29.02 26.05
C PRO A 26 -14.05 28.11 25.20
N LEU A 27 -14.58 28.65 24.10
CA LEU A 27 -15.13 27.83 23.04
C LEU A 27 -13.99 26.91 22.62
N ALA A 28 -14.03 25.67 23.09
CA ALA A 28 -13.13 24.63 22.63
C ALA A 28 -13.44 24.46 21.15
N LEU A 29 -12.68 25.16 20.31
CA LEU A 29 -12.75 24.96 18.87
C LEU A 29 -12.47 23.49 18.66
N ALA A 30 -13.47 22.77 18.16
CA ALA A 30 -13.29 21.39 17.78
C ALA A 30 -12.05 21.32 16.87
N ASP A 31 -11.03 20.61 17.35
CA ASP A 31 -9.79 20.38 16.63
C ASP A 31 -9.97 19.09 15.84
N VAL A 32 -9.60 19.09 14.57
CA VAL A 32 -9.62 17.89 13.70
C VAL A 32 -8.94 16.72 14.40
N LYS A 33 -7.88 17.00 15.15
CA LYS A 33 -7.16 16.04 15.98
C LYS A 33 -8.05 15.35 17.03
N ALA A 34 -8.97 16.06 17.68
CA ALA A 34 -9.86 15.48 18.67
C ALA A 34 -10.74 14.38 18.06
N GLY A 35 -11.24 14.61 16.85
CA GLY A 35 -12.00 13.61 16.10
C GLY A 35 -11.13 12.43 15.65
N VAL A 36 -9.89 12.68 15.21
CA VAL A 36 -8.92 11.61 14.88
C VAL A 36 -8.62 10.74 16.11
N ASP A 37 -8.43 11.36 17.27
CA ASP A 37 -8.18 10.66 18.51
C ASP A 37 -9.41 9.87 18.97
N ALA A 38 -10.63 10.40 18.81
CA ALA A 38 -11.87 9.66 19.07
C ALA A 38 -12.02 8.44 18.15
N TRP A 39 -11.84 8.61 16.84
CA TRP A 39 -11.91 7.52 15.87
C TRP A 39 -10.96 6.38 16.24
N SER A 40 -9.72 6.72 16.59
CA SER A 40 -8.70 5.72 16.91
C SER A 40 -9.04 4.84 18.12
N ARG A 41 -9.93 5.30 19.00
CA ARG A 41 -10.45 4.56 20.15
C ARG A 41 -11.71 3.76 19.81
N GLY A 42 -12.16 3.79 18.56
CA GLY A 42 -13.43 3.21 18.12
C GLY A 42 -14.65 4.06 18.45
N ASP A 43 -14.48 5.26 19.01
CA ASP A 43 -15.58 6.18 19.31
C ASP A 43 -15.94 7.00 18.07
N TYR A 44 -16.56 6.30 17.10
CA TYR A 44 -16.86 6.88 15.80
C TYR A 44 -17.90 8.00 15.91
N ALA A 45 -18.94 7.84 16.73
CA ALA A 45 -19.97 8.87 16.90
C ALA A 45 -19.37 10.20 17.39
N LYS A 46 -18.45 10.14 18.37
CA LYS A 46 -17.72 11.33 18.82
C LYS A 46 -16.82 11.88 17.71
N ALA A 47 -16.11 11.04 16.97
CA ALA A 47 -15.27 11.49 15.86
C ALA A 47 -16.05 12.33 14.85
N ILE A 48 -17.25 11.87 14.46
CA ILE A 48 -18.15 12.63 13.56
C ILE A 48 -18.57 13.96 14.16
N ALA A 49 -18.91 13.99 15.45
CA ALA A 49 -19.28 15.22 16.13
C ALA A 49 -18.15 16.25 16.13
N GLU A 50 -16.91 15.81 16.41
CA GLU A 50 -15.72 16.67 16.43
C GLU A 50 -15.35 17.19 15.03
N TRP A 51 -15.51 16.38 13.98
CA TRP A 51 -15.19 16.81 12.61
C TRP A 51 -16.24 17.68 11.94
N LYS A 52 -17.48 17.69 12.44
CA LYS A 52 -18.58 18.44 11.79
C LYS A 52 -18.29 19.94 11.71
N ALA A 53 -17.98 20.57 12.85
CA ALA A 53 -17.77 22.02 12.88
C ALA A 53 -16.55 22.48 12.04
N PRO A 54 -15.38 21.81 12.09
CA PRO A 54 -14.28 22.11 11.17
C PRO A 54 -14.64 21.89 9.70
N ALA A 55 -15.33 20.80 9.37
CA ALA A 55 -15.75 20.54 7.99
C ALA A 55 -16.75 21.57 7.46
N ASP A 56 -17.65 22.08 8.31
CA ASP A 56 -18.58 23.18 7.96
C ASP A 56 -17.83 24.49 7.68
N ARG A 57 -16.68 24.71 8.35
CA ARG A 57 -15.73 25.80 8.02
C ARG A 57 -14.84 25.48 6.81
N GLY A 58 -15.00 24.29 6.24
CA GLY A 58 -14.26 23.78 5.10
C GLY A 58 -12.82 23.41 5.45
N ASP A 59 -12.53 22.99 6.68
CA ASP A 59 -11.27 22.31 6.98
C ASP A 59 -11.14 21.06 6.10
N SER A 60 -10.05 20.96 5.35
CA SER A 60 -9.91 19.93 4.33
C SER A 60 -9.69 18.54 4.92
N ASP A 61 -9.05 18.46 6.09
CA ASP A 61 -8.77 17.21 6.80
C ASP A 61 -10.06 16.68 7.45
N ALA A 62 -10.87 17.56 8.02
CA ALA A 62 -12.18 17.21 8.54
C ALA A 62 -13.15 16.76 7.45
N LEU A 63 -13.17 17.45 6.29
CA LEU A 63 -13.94 17.04 5.13
C LEU A 63 -13.53 15.64 4.66
N PHE A 64 -12.22 15.37 4.55
CA PHE A 64 -11.70 14.05 4.20
C PHE A 64 -12.12 12.97 5.22
N ASN A 65 -11.98 13.26 6.52
CA ASN A 65 -12.31 12.32 7.59
C ASN A 65 -13.81 11.99 7.63
N LEU A 66 -14.69 12.97 7.44
CA LEU A 66 -16.13 12.72 7.28
C LEU A 66 -16.43 11.92 6.02
N GLY A 67 -15.73 12.19 4.91
CA GLY A 67 -15.87 11.41 3.68
C GLY A 67 -15.55 9.93 3.91
N GLN A 68 -14.46 9.65 4.64
CA GLN A 68 -14.08 8.29 5.04
C GLN A 68 -15.14 7.64 5.94
N ALA A 69 -15.74 8.39 6.87
CA ALA A 69 -16.79 7.88 7.73
C ALA A 69 -18.03 7.42 6.96
N TYR A 70 -18.51 8.24 6.02
CA TYR A 70 -19.64 7.90 5.15
C TYR A 70 -19.32 6.76 4.19
N LYS A 71 -18.08 6.67 3.71
CA LYS A 71 -17.62 5.56 2.87
C LYS A 71 -17.63 4.23 3.64
N LEU A 72 -17.14 4.23 4.88
CA LEU A 72 -16.97 3.03 5.70
C LEU A 72 -18.21 2.67 6.53
N GLY A 73 -19.21 3.55 6.63
CA GLY A 73 -20.36 3.37 7.50
C GLY A 73 -20.01 3.37 9.00
N ARG A 74 -18.96 4.11 9.39
CA ARG A 74 -18.46 4.15 10.78
C ARG A 74 -18.97 5.43 11.47
N GLY A 75 -19.83 5.28 12.46
CA GLY A 75 -20.46 6.40 13.18
C GLY A 75 -21.58 7.11 12.40
N VAL A 76 -21.76 6.77 11.12
CA VAL A 76 -22.84 7.19 10.22
C VAL A 76 -23.21 6.03 9.30
N PRO A 77 -24.44 5.98 8.74
CA PRO A 77 -24.77 5.03 7.68
C PRO A 77 -23.86 5.19 6.45
N VAL A 78 -23.67 4.10 5.70
CA VAL A 78 -22.94 4.15 4.43
C VAL A 78 -23.66 5.06 3.44
N ASP A 79 -22.94 6.04 2.90
CA ASP A 79 -23.44 6.95 1.86
C ASP A 79 -22.27 7.33 0.92
N LEU A 80 -22.15 6.61 -0.18
CA LEU A 80 -21.05 6.81 -1.13
C LEU A 80 -21.16 8.14 -1.89
N ALA A 81 -22.37 8.64 -2.14
CA ALA A 81 -22.58 9.92 -2.80
C ALA A 81 -22.12 11.07 -1.90
N LYS A 82 -22.44 10.99 -0.61
CA LYS A 82 -21.97 11.98 0.37
C LYS A 82 -20.46 11.90 0.61
N ALA A 83 -19.90 10.69 0.68
CA ALA A 83 -18.46 10.51 0.78
C ALA A 83 -17.73 11.15 -0.41
N GLU A 84 -18.25 10.95 -1.62
CA GLU A 84 -17.73 11.55 -2.84
C GLU A 84 -17.77 13.09 -2.80
N ASP A 85 -18.90 13.70 -2.45
CA ASP A 85 -19.03 15.16 -2.32
C ASP A 85 -18.01 15.72 -1.32
N LEU A 86 -17.84 15.06 -0.18
CA LEU A 86 -16.86 15.44 0.84
C LEU A 86 -15.42 15.30 0.33
N PHE A 87 -15.08 14.22 -0.38
CA PHE A 87 -13.77 14.07 -1.01
C PHE A 87 -13.52 15.13 -2.07
N GLY A 88 -14.51 15.44 -2.91
CA GLY A 88 -14.40 16.50 -3.92
C GLY A 88 -14.13 17.87 -3.29
N LYS A 89 -14.85 18.20 -2.22
CA LYS A 89 -14.64 19.45 -1.45
C LYS A 89 -13.26 19.51 -0.80
N ALA A 90 -12.81 18.43 -0.17
CA ALA A 90 -11.47 18.36 0.41
C ALA A 90 -10.38 18.44 -0.68
N ALA A 91 -10.56 17.75 -1.82
CA ALA A 91 -9.65 17.79 -2.96
C ALA A 91 -9.52 19.19 -3.55
N ALA A 92 -10.64 19.91 -3.70
CA ALA A 92 -10.66 21.30 -4.16
C ALA A 92 -9.88 22.26 -3.24
N LYS A 93 -9.74 21.89 -1.96
CA LYS A 93 -8.93 22.62 -0.98
C LYS A 93 -7.49 22.14 -0.86
N GLY A 94 -7.06 21.23 -1.72
CA GLY A 94 -5.68 20.74 -1.76
C GLY A 94 -5.41 19.49 -0.95
N HIS A 95 -6.43 18.85 -0.35
CA HIS A 95 -6.21 17.62 0.41
C HIS A 95 -5.83 16.45 -0.51
N ILE A 96 -4.57 16.06 -0.43
CA ILE A 96 -3.92 15.11 -1.33
C ILE A 96 -4.64 13.75 -1.35
N GLN A 97 -4.94 13.16 -0.19
CA GLN A 97 -5.60 11.85 -0.14
C GLN A 97 -7.08 11.91 -0.54
N ALA A 98 -7.72 13.07 -0.41
CA ALA A 98 -9.10 13.24 -0.84
C ALA A 98 -9.14 13.33 -2.36
N ALA A 99 -8.18 14.04 -2.96
CA ALA A 99 -8.00 14.09 -4.40
C ALA A 99 -7.79 12.70 -5.01
N ASP A 100 -7.05 11.81 -4.34
CA ASP A 100 -6.84 10.43 -4.80
C ASP A 100 -8.12 9.60 -4.75
N ASN A 101 -8.82 9.63 -3.63
CA ASN A 101 -10.09 8.91 -3.49
C ASN A 101 -11.15 9.45 -4.46
N TYR A 102 -11.22 10.77 -4.63
CA TYR A 102 -12.12 11.41 -5.58
C TYR A 102 -11.82 11.01 -7.03
N GLY A 103 -10.54 10.99 -7.42
CA GLY A 103 -10.11 10.50 -8.73
C GLY A 103 -10.52 9.06 -9.00
N LEU A 104 -10.34 8.17 -8.03
CA LEU A 104 -10.76 6.76 -8.14
C LEU A 104 -12.28 6.62 -8.25
N LEU A 105 -13.06 7.39 -7.48
CA LEU A 105 -14.53 7.39 -7.56
C LEU A 105 -15.05 7.93 -8.90
N LEU A 106 -14.42 8.99 -9.45
CA LEU A 106 -14.72 9.48 -10.79
C LEU A 106 -14.44 8.40 -11.85
N PHE A 107 -13.31 7.71 -11.74
CA PHE A 107 -12.93 6.67 -12.68
C PHE A 107 -13.93 5.50 -12.67
N GLN A 108 -14.34 5.04 -11.49
CA GLN A 108 -15.26 3.91 -11.32
C GLN A 108 -16.64 4.15 -11.95
N ARG A 109 -17.12 5.40 -11.93
CA ARG A 109 -18.41 5.74 -12.54
C ARG A 109 -18.35 6.02 -14.04
N GLY A 110 -17.16 5.90 -14.64
CA GLY A 110 -16.94 6.15 -16.06
C GLY A 110 -16.61 7.60 -16.41
N GLU A 111 -16.41 8.49 -15.44
CA GLU A 111 -16.00 9.89 -15.69
C GLU A 111 -14.49 10.01 -15.87
N GLN A 112 -13.93 9.20 -16.76
CA GLN A 112 -12.49 8.99 -16.91
C GLN A 112 -11.73 10.28 -17.26
N SER A 113 -12.29 11.14 -18.10
CA SER A 113 -11.65 12.41 -18.47
C SER A 113 -11.52 13.36 -17.26
N ARG A 114 -12.52 13.38 -16.38
CA ARG A 114 -12.46 14.14 -15.12
C ARG A 114 -11.54 13.48 -14.09
N ALA A 115 -11.44 12.16 -14.09
CA ALA A 115 -10.57 11.41 -13.19
C ALA A 115 -9.08 11.57 -13.53
N MET A 116 -8.73 11.66 -14.83
CA MET A 116 -7.35 11.53 -15.30
C MET A 116 -6.33 12.49 -14.65
N PRO A 117 -6.64 13.77 -14.40
CA PRO A 117 -5.72 14.65 -13.68
C PRO A 117 -5.38 14.15 -12.27
N TYR A 118 -6.37 13.60 -11.55
CA TYR A 118 -6.19 13.04 -10.21
C TYR A 118 -5.40 11.73 -10.26
N ILE A 119 -5.74 10.83 -11.19
CA ILE A 119 -5.03 9.57 -11.39
C ILE A 119 -3.56 9.82 -11.76
N LYS A 120 -3.28 10.79 -12.64
CA LYS A 120 -1.91 11.15 -12.98
C LYS A 120 -1.16 11.69 -11.76
N ALA A 121 -1.75 12.62 -11.01
CA ALA A 121 -1.11 13.18 -9.83
C ALA A 121 -0.83 12.14 -8.75
N ALA A 122 -1.74 11.18 -8.54
CA ALA A 122 -1.57 10.07 -7.62
C ALA A 122 -0.47 9.10 -8.08
N SER A 123 -0.45 8.78 -9.37
CA SER A 123 0.60 7.97 -10.00
C SER A 123 1.98 8.63 -9.90
N ASP A 124 2.05 9.96 -10.09
CA ASP A 124 3.26 10.79 -9.94
C ASP A 124 3.79 10.79 -8.50
N ARG A 125 3.00 10.36 -7.51
CA ARG A 125 3.41 10.10 -6.11
C ARG A 125 3.68 8.64 -5.81
N GLY A 126 3.41 7.75 -6.75
CA GLY A 126 3.59 6.32 -6.60
C GLY A 126 2.42 5.57 -5.97
N ASP A 127 1.18 6.10 -6.02
CA ASP A 127 0.00 5.32 -5.61
C ASP A 127 -0.16 4.11 -6.55
N PRO A 128 -0.08 2.85 -6.05
CA PRO A 128 -0.05 1.67 -6.91
C PRO A 128 -1.33 1.49 -7.74
N ARG A 129 -2.48 1.88 -7.19
CA ARG A 129 -3.78 1.79 -7.89
C ARG A 129 -3.82 2.74 -9.07
N SER A 130 -3.34 3.97 -8.87
CA SER A 130 -3.29 5.00 -9.90
C SER A 130 -2.20 4.72 -10.94
N GLN A 131 -1.05 4.16 -10.54
CA GLN A 131 -0.06 3.64 -11.48
C GLN A 131 -0.65 2.54 -12.37
N TYR A 132 -1.39 1.59 -11.79
CA TYR A 132 -2.10 0.56 -12.55
C TYR A 132 -3.12 1.16 -13.54
N LEU A 133 -3.99 2.06 -13.08
CA LEU A 133 -5.01 2.69 -13.93
C LEU A 133 -4.39 3.52 -15.06
N LEU A 134 -3.37 4.34 -14.75
CA LEU A 134 -2.66 5.12 -15.76
C LEU A 134 -1.90 4.22 -16.75
N GLY A 135 -1.35 3.11 -16.27
CA GLY A 135 -0.70 2.11 -17.09
C GLY A 135 -1.65 1.47 -18.11
N LEU A 136 -2.86 1.08 -17.67
CA LEU A 136 -3.90 0.59 -18.57
C LEU A 136 -4.36 1.66 -19.57
N ALA A 137 -4.51 2.91 -19.11
CA ALA A 137 -4.88 4.02 -19.97
C ALA A 137 -3.84 4.24 -21.10
N HIS A 138 -2.54 4.21 -20.79
CA HIS A 138 -1.48 4.26 -21.79
C HIS A 138 -1.43 3.02 -22.69
N PHE A 139 -1.81 1.85 -22.19
CA PHE A 139 -1.86 0.64 -23.00
C PHE A 139 -2.94 0.71 -24.09
N ASN A 140 -4.11 1.22 -23.73
CA ASN A 140 -5.28 1.34 -24.62
C ASN A 140 -5.29 2.63 -25.45
N GLY A 141 -4.68 3.71 -24.95
CA GLY A 141 -4.84 5.07 -25.50
C GLY A 141 -6.08 5.79 -24.96
N ASP A 142 -6.56 5.45 -23.76
CA ASP A 142 -7.79 5.98 -23.18
C ASP A 142 -7.52 7.31 -22.45
N ASN A 143 -7.96 8.45 -23.01
CA ASN A 143 -7.75 9.80 -22.46
C ASN A 143 -6.28 10.22 -22.28
N VAL A 144 -5.32 9.39 -22.70
CA VAL A 144 -3.89 9.64 -22.74
C VAL A 144 -3.32 9.05 -24.02
N ALA A 145 -2.19 9.57 -24.50
CA ALA A 145 -1.51 9.00 -25.66
C ALA A 145 -1.10 7.55 -25.37
N LYS A 146 -1.28 6.68 -26.36
CA LYS A 146 -0.85 5.27 -26.28
C LYS A 146 0.67 5.20 -26.17
N ASP A 147 1.17 4.56 -25.12
CA ASP A 147 2.59 4.43 -24.80
C ASP A 147 2.83 3.11 -24.07
N TRP A 148 3.25 2.08 -24.80
CA TRP A 148 3.43 0.74 -24.25
C TRP A 148 4.60 0.61 -23.29
N VAL A 149 5.68 1.37 -23.50
CA VAL A 149 6.85 1.37 -22.61
C VAL A 149 6.45 1.94 -21.25
N ARG A 150 5.76 3.09 -21.24
CA ARG A 150 5.25 3.70 -20.01
C ARG A 150 4.14 2.87 -19.37
N ALA A 151 3.24 2.30 -20.17
CA ALA A 151 2.20 1.41 -19.66
C ALA A 151 2.82 0.25 -18.88
N TYR A 152 3.76 -0.47 -19.48
CA TYR A 152 4.39 -1.62 -18.84
C TYR A 152 5.19 -1.21 -17.60
N ALA A 153 5.90 -0.06 -17.64
CA ALA A 153 6.64 0.46 -16.51
C ALA A 153 5.71 0.77 -15.31
N LEU A 154 4.60 1.45 -15.54
CA LEU A 154 3.63 1.81 -14.50
C LEU A 154 2.95 0.59 -13.88
N VAL A 155 2.49 -0.37 -14.70
CA VAL A 155 1.87 -1.60 -14.19
C VAL A 155 2.91 -2.47 -13.46
N SER A 156 4.17 -2.48 -13.90
CA SER A 156 5.27 -3.15 -13.19
C SER A 156 5.52 -2.55 -11.81
N LEU A 157 5.48 -1.22 -11.67
CA LEU A 157 5.60 -0.55 -10.36
C LEU A 157 4.42 -0.92 -9.45
N ALA A 158 3.21 -0.94 -9.98
CA ALA A 158 2.04 -1.37 -9.23
C ALA A 158 2.15 -2.83 -8.74
N GLN A 159 2.68 -3.74 -9.57
CA GLN A 159 2.96 -5.12 -9.19
C GLN A 159 4.01 -5.20 -8.08
N GLN A 160 5.11 -4.46 -8.21
CA GLN A 160 6.18 -4.42 -7.21
C GLN A 160 5.69 -3.90 -5.85
N ALA A 161 4.72 -2.98 -5.87
CA ALA A 161 4.04 -2.48 -4.67
C ALA A 161 2.95 -3.44 -4.13
N GLY A 162 2.79 -4.63 -4.71
CA GLY A 162 1.90 -5.68 -4.22
C GLY A 162 0.45 -5.60 -4.72
N LEU A 163 0.15 -4.78 -5.74
CA LEU A 163 -1.19 -4.74 -6.31
C LEU A 163 -1.49 -6.04 -7.07
N ALA A 164 -2.35 -6.89 -6.50
CA ALA A 164 -2.64 -8.23 -7.00
C ALA A 164 -3.10 -8.28 -8.46
N GLN A 165 -3.84 -7.25 -8.90
CA GLN A 165 -4.36 -7.12 -10.27
C GLN A 165 -3.27 -6.84 -11.31
N ALA A 166 -2.11 -6.33 -10.90
CA ALA A 166 -1.07 -5.91 -11.84
C ALA A 166 -0.37 -7.09 -12.52
N ALA A 167 -0.12 -8.19 -11.81
CA ALA A 167 0.53 -9.37 -12.37
C ALA A 167 -0.25 -10.00 -13.55
N PRO A 168 -1.56 -10.34 -13.44
CA PRO A 168 -2.31 -10.86 -14.57
C PRO A 168 -2.46 -9.84 -15.71
N ALA A 169 -2.49 -8.54 -15.41
CA ALA A 169 -2.49 -7.50 -16.44
C ALA A 169 -1.19 -7.50 -17.25
N LEU A 170 -0.02 -7.60 -16.60
CA LEU A 170 1.27 -7.70 -17.29
C LEU A 170 1.35 -8.94 -18.18
N SER A 171 0.89 -10.10 -17.69
CA SER A 171 0.80 -11.32 -18.51
C SER A 171 -0.08 -11.14 -19.75
N GLN A 172 -1.12 -10.30 -19.67
CA GLN A 172 -1.94 -9.96 -20.83
C GLN A 172 -1.22 -8.97 -21.76
N MET A 173 -0.55 -7.96 -21.20
CA MET A 173 0.24 -6.98 -21.96
C MET A 173 1.40 -7.64 -22.71
N ASP A 174 2.04 -8.66 -22.14
CA ASP A 174 3.14 -9.43 -22.75
C ASP A 174 2.77 -10.06 -24.11
N LYS A 175 1.48 -10.30 -24.36
CA LYS A 175 0.97 -10.83 -25.64
C LYS A 175 0.99 -9.78 -26.77
N TYR A 176 1.03 -8.51 -26.40
CA TYR A 176 0.93 -7.39 -27.35
C TYR A 176 2.19 -6.52 -27.37
N ILE A 177 2.91 -6.41 -26.25
CA ILE A 177 4.07 -5.54 -26.12
C ILE A 177 5.35 -6.33 -26.47
N PRO A 178 6.08 -5.92 -27.53
CA PRO A 178 7.35 -6.53 -27.91
C PRO A 178 8.39 -6.54 -26.77
N LEU A 179 9.29 -7.52 -26.80
CA LEU A 179 10.30 -7.70 -25.74
C LEU A 179 11.22 -6.49 -25.60
N ASP A 180 11.60 -5.83 -26.69
CA ASP A 180 12.44 -4.62 -26.69
C ASP A 180 11.78 -3.47 -25.91
N GLN A 181 10.47 -3.26 -26.08
CA GLN A 181 9.72 -2.25 -25.35
C GLN A 181 9.55 -2.61 -23.86
N ARG A 182 9.35 -3.89 -23.54
CA ARG A 182 9.35 -4.36 -22.16
C ARG A 182 10.71 -4.15 -21.49
N GLN A 183 11.81 -4.40 -22.21
CA GLN A 183 13.15 -4.14 -21.70
C GLN A 183 13.41 -2.64 -21.46
N GLN A 184 12.95 -1.78 -22.38
CA GLN A 184 13.02 -0.32 -22.20
C GLN A 184 12.23 0.16 -20.97
N SER A 185 11.11 -0.48 -20.67
CA SER A 185 10.24 -0.12 -19.54
C SER A 185 10.93 -0.26 -18.18
N VAL A 186 11.93 -1.14 -18.05
CA VAL A 186 12.66 -1.36 -16.80
C VAL A 186 13.39 -0.09 -16.36
N ASN A 187 14.08 0.57 -17.29
CA ASN A 187 14.77 1.83 -17.02
C ASN A 187 13.77 2.95 -16.69
N LEU A 188 12.67 3.02 -17.45
CA LEU A 188 11.62 4.01 -17.20
C LEU A 188 10.94 3.79 -15.84
N ALA A 189 10.70 2.54 -15.43
CA ALA A 189 10.13 2.22 -14.12
C ALA A 189 11.02 2.74 -12.98
N SER A 190 12.34 2.55 -13.07
CA SER A 190 13.28 3.11 -12.09
C SER A 190 13.25 4.64 -12.03
N GLN A 191 13.16 5.31 -13.18
CA GLN A 191 13.03 6.76 -13.25
C GLN A 191 11.72 7.25 -12.63
N LEU A 192 10.60 6.60 -12.96
CA LEU A 192 9.28 6.93 -12.41
C LEU A 192 9.23 6.70 -10.89
N ALA A 193 9.82 5.63 -10.38
CA ALA A 193 9.92 5.38 -8.94
C ALA A 193 10.71 6.48 -8.21
N SER A 194 11.84 6.90 -8.79
CA SER A 194 12.67 7.99 -8.25
C SER A 194 11.92 9.32 -8.27
N ALA A 195 11.23 9.63 -9.37
CA ALA A 195 10.39 10.81 -9.49
C ALA A 195 9.22 10.80 -8.49
N ALA A 196 8.62 9.64 -8.24
CA ALA A 196 7.56 9.47 -7.26
C ALA A 196 8.04 9.73 -5.82
N GLN A 197 9.25 9.28 -5.49
CA GLN A 197 9.87 9.62 -4.20
C GLN A 197 10.12 11.13 -4.08
N ALA A 198 10.76 11.75 -5.08
CA ALA A 198 11.02 13.19 -5.08
C ALA A 198 9.73 14.03 -5.00
N THR A 199 8.63 13.57 -5.62
CA THR A 199 7.34 14.25 -5.52
C THR A 199 6.77 14.17 -4.10
N ARG A 200 6.84 13.01 -3.44
CA ARG A 200 6.39 12.86 -2.05
C ARG A 200 7.21 13.72 -1.09
N GLU A 201 8.53 13.72 -1.25
CA GLU A 201 9.44 14.53 -0.42
C GLU A 201 9.13 16.03 -0.54
N ARG A 202 8.93 16.52 -1.77
CA ARG A 202 8.52 17.92 -2.00
C ARG A 202 7.19 18.27 -1.35
N GLN A 203 6.24 17.35 -1.32
CA GLN A 203 4.93 17.60 -0.70
C GLN A 203 4.98 17.59 0.82
N ILE A 204 5.78 16.72 1.42
CA ILE A 204 6.02 16.74 2.86
C ILE A 204 6.68 18.06 3.25
N ALA A 205 7.75 18.46 2.55
CA ALA A 205 8.41 19.74 2.78
C ALA A 205 7.47 20.93 2.60
N ALA A 206 6.56 20.88 1.61
CA ALA A 206 5.57 21.92 1.41
C ALA A 206 4.57 22.01 2.58
N ALA A 207 4.13 20.87 3.12
CA ALA A 207 3.26 20.81 4.29
C ALA A 207 3.95 21.36 5.55
N ASP A 208 5.22 21.02 5.78
CA ASP A 208 6.01 21.53 6.92
C ASP A 208 6.17 23.07 6.88
N LEU A 209 6.27 23.64 5.69
CA LEU A 209 6.39 25.09 5.48
C LEU A 209 5.04 25.82 5.45
N GLY A 210 3.91 25.12 5.61
CA GLY A 210 2.57 25.70 5.47
C GLY A 210 2.25 26.19 4.05
N THR A 211 3.02 25.75 3.06
CA THR A 211 2.81 26.09 1.64
C THR A 211 1.98 24.99 0.98
N THR A 212 0.78 25.31 0.50
CA THR A 212 -0.02 24.36 -0.27
C THR A 212 0.47 24.37 -1.73
N LEU A 213 1.13 23.29 -2.16
CA LEU A 213 1.32 23.05 -3.59
C LEU A 213 -0.05 22.81 -4.23
N PRO A 214 -0.32 23.35 -5.43
CA PRO A 214 -1.58 23.12 -6.10
C PRO A 214 -1.78 21.62 -6.32
N ALA A 215 -2.77 21.04 -5.64
CA ALA A 215 -3.30 19.75 -6.02
C ALA A 215 -3.87 19.87 -7.44
N ALA A 216 -3.81 18.80 -8.24
CA ALA A 216 -4.32 18.76 -9.62
C ALA A 216 -5.80 19.21 -9.77
N ALA A 217 -6.53 19.39 -8.67
CA ALA A 217 -7.83 20.06 -8.61
C ALA A 217 -7.83 21.45 -9.26
N THR A 218 -6.74 22.23 -9.18
CA THR A 218 -6.68 23.56 -9.82
C THR A 218 -6.62 23.47 -11.35
N ALA A 219 -6.02 22.40 -11.91
CA ALA A 219 -6.03 22.17 -13.36
C ALA A 219 -7.38 21.66 -13.87
N ALA A 220 -8.10 20.85 -13.07
CA ALA A 220 -9.43 20.36 -13.43
C ALA A 220 -10.50 21.46 -13.41
N ALA A 221 -10.39 22.45 -12.51
CA ALA A 221 -11.30 23.60 -12.46
C ALA A 221 -11.15 24.55 -13.67
N SER A 222 -9.96 24.63 -14.27
CA SER A 222 -9.69 25.51 -15.42
C SER A 222 -10.13 24.94 -16.77
N ALA A 223 -10.47 23.65 -16.86
CA ALA A 223 -10.89 23.00 -18.11
C ALA A 223 -12.41 23.12 -18.39
N ALA A 224 -13.17 23.81 -17.53
CA ALA A 224 -14.63 23.87 -17.58
C ALA A 224 -15.22 25.09 -18.34
N VAL A 225 -14.42 25.87 -19.08
CA VAL A 225 -14.94 26.95 -19.93
C VAL A 225 -14.91 26.51 -21.39
N PRO A 226 -16.02 26.04 -22.00
CA PRO A 226 -16.08 25.93 -23.44
C PRO A 226 -16.26 27.32 -24.05
N ALA A 227 -15.33 27.69 -24.93
CA ALA A 227 -15.52 28.79 -25.85
C ALA A 227 -16.72 28.49 -26.76
N ARG A 228 -17.70 29.38 -26.74
CA ARG A 228 -18.90 29.38 -27.57
C ARG A 228 -18.46 29.58 -29.03
N VAL A 229 -18.63 28.58 -29.88
CA VAL A 229 -18.58 28.77 -31.34
C VAL A 229 -19.99 28.58 -31.88
N ALA A 230 -20.42 29.59 -32.63
CA ALA A 230 -21.78 29.79 -33.09
C ALA A 230 -22.21 28.78 -34.16
N SER A 231 -23.53 28.56 -34.17
CA SER A 231 -24.32 27.71 -35.05
C SER A 231 -24.38 28.23 -36.50
N ALA A 232 -24.42 27.31 -37.47
CA ALA A 232 -24.95 27.56 -38.81
C ALA A 232 -25.67 26.31 -39.39
N ALA A 233 -27.00 26.41 -39.42
CA ALA A 233 -27.99 25.98 -40.43
C ALA A 233 -27.83 24.74 -41.36
N ALA A 234 -28.86 23.87 -41.28
CA ALA A 234 -29.74 23.32 -42.35
C ALA A 234 -29.25 22.37 -43.49
N LEU A 235 -29.64 21.08 -43.36
CA LEU A 235 -30.31 20.06 -44.27
C LEU A 235 -30.32 20.19 -45.82
N PRO A 236 -30.71 19.13 -46.62
CA PRO A 236 -30.72 17.65 -46.42
C PRO A 236 -30.23 16.81 -47.64
N GLY A 237 -30.12 15.47 -47.50
CA GLY A 237 -30.02 14.54 -48.65
C GLY A 237 -29.97 13.04 -48.28
N ARG A 238 -30.95 12.25 -48.75
CA ARG A 238 -31.08 10.78 -48.64
C ARG A 238 -30.17 10.04 -49.64
N VAL A 239 -29.69 8.83 -49.32
CA VAL A 239 -30.10 7.51 -49.93
C VAL A 239 -29.35 6.31 -49.30
N ALA A 240 -29.97 5.14 -49.41
CA ALA A 240 -29.68 3.84 -48.81
C ALA A 240 -28.46 3.07 -49.38
N GLY A 241 -27.99 2.05 -48.65
CA GLY A 241 -27.08 1.03 -49.20
C GLY A 241 -26.40 0.08 -48.20
N THR A 242 -27.10 -1.01 -47.85
CA THR A 242 -26.62 -2.40 -47.58
C THR A 242 -25.33 -2.71 -46.80
N ALA A 243 -25.53 -3.37 -45.66
CA ALA A 243 -24.88 -4.58 -45.11
C ALA A 243 -23.40 -4.91 -45.44
N ALA A 244 -22.58 -5.01 -44.38
CA ALA A 244 -21.46 -5.96 -44.31
C ALA A 244 -21.14 -6.37 -42.86
N ALA A 245 -21.36 -7.67 -42.59
CA ALA A 245 -20.73 -8.57 -41.62
C ALA A 245 -20.22 -8.03 -40.27
N ALA A 246 -20.98 -8.35 -39.21
CA ALA A 246 -20.49 -8.35 -37.84
C ALA A 246 -19.60 -9.59 -37.60
N ALA A 247 -18.30 -9.38 -37.43
CA ALA A 247 -17.42 -10.36 -36.81
C ALA A 247 -17.63 -10.28 -35.28
N ALA A 248 -18.29 -11.30 -34.73
CA ALA A 248 -18.46 -11.47 -33.29
C ALA A 248 -17.10 -11.80 -32.64
N ALA A 249 -16.38 -10.77 -32.20
CA ALA A 249 -15.28 -10.94 -31.26
C ALA A 249 -15.88 -11.17 -29.87
N VAL A 250 -15.76 -12.41 -29.38
CA VAL A 250 -16.04 -12.77 -27.99
C VAL A 250 -15.11 -11.95 -27.09
N ARG A 251 -15.66 -10.90 -26.47
CA ARG A 251 -14.98 -10.12 -25.43
C ARG A 251 -14.98 -10.96 -24.14
N PRO A 252 -13.83 -11.27 -23.50
CA PRO A 252 -13.87 -11.78 -22.14
C PRO A 252 -14.48 -10.70 -21.23
N ALA A 253 -15.40 -11.11 -20.36
CA ALA A 253 -16.09 -10.22 -19.44
C ALA A 253 -15.11 -9.43 -18.57
N PRO A 254 -15.34 -8.12 -18.33
CA PRO A 254 -14.51 -7.36 -17.40
C PRO A 254 -14.71 -7.93 -15.99
N VAL A 255 -13.59 -8.17 -15.30
CA VAL A 255 -13.60 -8.40 -13.85
C VAL A 255 -14.30 -7.20 -13.22
N SER A 256 -15.33 -7.44 -12.41
CA SER A 256 -16.21 -6.39 -11.89
C SER A 256 -15.41 -5.31 -11.17
N PRO A 257 -15.59 -4.01 -11.53
CA PRO A 257 -14.95 -2.88 -10.87
C PRO A 257 -15.07 -2.93 -9.35
N ASP A 258 -16.21 -3.42 -8.84
CA ASP A 258 -16.51 -3.50 -7.41
C ASP A 258 -15.58 -4.47 -6.64
N ALA A 259 -15.15 -5.57 -7.27
CA ALA A 259 -14.22 -6.52 -6.66
C ALA A 259 -12.80 -5.95 -6.60
N ALA A 260 -12.42 -5.15 -7.61
CA ALA A 260 -11.11 -4.50 -7.64
C ALA A 260 -11.01 -3.41 -6.56
N VAL A 261 -12.10 -2.71 -6.27
CA VAL A 261 -12.20 -1.68 -5.23
C VAL A 261 -12.21 -2.29 -3.84
N ALA A 262 -13.03 -3.32 -3.59
CA ALA A 262 -13.08 -4.00 -2.29
C ALA A 262 -11.75 -4.66 -1.91
N ILE A 263 -10.97 -5.13 -2.89
CA ILE A 263 -9.63 -5.69 -2.68
C ILE A 263 -8.59 -4.58 -2.50
N ALA A 264 -8.67 -3.51 -3.30
CA ALA A 264 -7.78 -2.35 -3.17
C ALA A 264 -7.97 -1.56 -1.87
N GLU A 265 -9.18 -1.52 -1.32
CA GLU A 265 -9.51 -0.90 -0.02
C GLU A 265 -9.06 -1.75 1.16
N ARG A 266 -9.12 -3.07 1.03
CA ARG A 266 -8.63 -4.01 2.05
C ARG A 266 -7.09 -4.06 2.10
N ILE A 267 -6.42 -3.77 0.98
CA ILE A 267 -4.95 -3.71 0.86
C ILE A 267 -4.39 -2.32 1.21
N ALA A 268 -5.16 -1.24 1.03
CA ALA A 268 -4.72 0.13 1.31
C ALA A 268 -4.62 0.49 2.81
N GLY A 269 -5.01 -0.40 3.74
CA GLY A 269 -4.69 -0.27 5.17
C GLY A 269 -4.96 1.11 5.77
N THR A 270 -6.21 1.60 5.73
CA THR A 270 -6.60 2.83 6.46
C THR A 270 -7.65 2.52 7.51
N ASP A 271 -7.30 1.73 8.53
CA ASP A 271 -8.18 1.47 9.67
C ASP A 271 -8.28 2.67 10.63
N SER A 272 -7.45 3.71 10.45
CA SER A 272 -7.44 4.90 11.31
C SER A 272 -7.06 6.21 10.56
N PRO A 273 -7.83 7.31 10.69
CA PRO A 273 -7.48 8.66 10.28
C PRO A 273 -6.16 9.17 10.86
N ARG A 274 -5.68 8.59 11.98
CA ARG A 274 -4.36 8.92 12.54
C ARG A 274 -3.22 8.50 11.61
N THR A 275 -3.44 7.50 10.75
CA THR A 275 -2.45 7.01 9.79
C THR A 275 -2.66 7.51 8.37
N ALA A 276 -3.65 8.38 8.16
CA ALA A 276 -3.84 9.14 6.93
C ALA A 276 -2.73 10.21 6.82
N GLY A 277 -1.51 9.76 6.52
CA GLY A 277 -0.32 10.61 6.35
C GLY A 277 0.95 10.05 7.00
N ALA A 278 0.87 9.25 8.07
CA ALA A 278 2.05 8.79 8.81
C ALA A 278 2.66 7.46 8.32
N ASP A 279 1.91 6.66 7.54
CA ASP A 279 2.37 5.32 7.10
C ASP A 279 3.09 5.33 5.74
N PHE A 280 3.25 6.49 5.10
CA PHE A 280 4.04 6.61 3.86
C PHE A 280 5.56 6.45 4.07
N ALA A 281 6.03 6.45 5.32
CA ALA A 281 7.45 6.35 5.69
C ALA A 281 7.78 5.16 6.63
N ARG A 282 6.83 4.27 6.96
CA ARG A 282 7.07 3.12 7.86
C ARG A 282 7.17 1.79 7.10
N PRO A 283 8.19 0.95 7.35
CA PRO A 283 8.18 -0.45 6.95
C PRO A 283 7.05 -1.18 7.68
N GLN A 284 6.09 -1.72 6.93
CA GLN A 284 4.90 -2.34 7.53
C GLN A 284 5.21 -3.67 8.23
N THR A 285 4.64 -3.86 9.42
CA THR A 285 4.63 -5.13 10.18
C THR A 285 3.19 -5.67 10.19
N PRO A 286 2.93 -6.97 9.96
CA PRO A 286 1.56 -7.49 9.96
C PRO A 286 0.93 -7.53 11.36
N ALA A 287 -0.25 -6.92 11.50
CA ALA A 287 -1.11 -7.02 12.70
C ALA A 287 -1.95 -8.31 12.70
N ALA A 288 -2.27 -8.76 13.92
CA ALA A 288 -2.79 -10.07 14.29
C ALA A 288 -4.22 -10.35 13.83
N VAL A 289 -4.47 -11.59 13.40
CA VAL A 289 -5.81 -12.13 13.13
C VAL A 289 -6.38 -12.73 14.42
N THR A 290 -7.49 -12.19 14.90
CA THR A 290 -8.32 -12.73 15.97
C THR A 290 -9.22 -13.88 15.49
N ALA A 291 -9.25 -14.94 16.31
CA ALA A 291 -10.28 -15.98 16.50
C ALA A 291 -10.76 -16.83 15.31
N ALA A 292 -10.45 -18.13 15.40
CA ALA A 292 -10.94 -19.21 14.54
C ALA A 292 -12.25 -19.83 15.07
N PRO A 293 -13.16 -20.33 14.21
CA PRO A 293 -14.17 -21.32 14.58
C PRO A 293 -13.60 -22.75 14.51
N THR A 294 -14.05 -23.58 15.44
CA THR A 294 -13.67 -24.97 15.75
C THR A 294 -13.90 -25.96 14.59
N PRO A 295 -13.05 -26.99 14.39
CA PRO A 295 -13.32 -28.09 13.44
C PRO A 295 -13.91 -29.34 14.13
N ALA A 296 -14.87 -29.98 13.46
CA ALA A 296 -15.41 -31.31 13.77
C ALA A 296 -14.70 -32.41 12.91
N PRO A 297 -14.79 -33.70 13.29
CA PRO A 297 -13.71 -34.67 13.10
C PRO A 297 -13.73 -35.49 11.78
N ALA A 298 -12.57 -36.07 11.47
CA ALA A 298 -12.28 -36.88 10.27
C ALA A 298 -12.76 -38.35 10.37
N PRO A 299 -12.95 -39.05 9.23
CA PRO A 299 -12.93 -40.50 9.19
C PRO A 299 -11.68 -41.10 8.48
N ALA A 300 -11.13 -42.10 9.18
CA ALA A 300 -10.55 -43.38 8.78
C ALA A 300 -9.56 -43.52 7.60
N ARG A 301 -8.39 -44.09 7.96
CA ARG A 301 -7.36 -44.72 7.10
C ARG A 301 -7.83 -46.06 6.52
N VAL A 302 -7.30 -46.42 5.35
CA VAL A 302 -7.06 -47.82 4.96
C VAL A 302 -5.65 -48.04 4.38
N ALA A 303 -4.95 -48.97 5.04
CA ALA A 303 -3.95 -49.98 4.65
C ALA A 303 -2.93 -49.78 3.49
N ALA A 304 -1.65 -49.71 3.90
CA ALA A 304 -0.47 -50.55 3.59
C ALA A 304 -0.33 -51.40 2.29
N ALA A 305 0.86 -51.29 1.68
CA ALA A 305 1.70 -52.42 1.21
C ALA A 305 3.19 -51.98 1.10
N GLN A 306 4.13 -52.83 1.57
CA GLN A 306 5.60 -52.66 1.49
C GLN A 306 6.24 -53.73 0.53
N PRO A 307 7.57 -54.04 0.52
CA PRO A 307 8.53 -53.65 -0.53
C PRO A 307 9.27 -54.84 -1.18
N GLN A 308 10.04 -54.64 -2.27
CA GLN A 308 10.96 -55.67 -2.79
C GLN A 308 12.33 -55.15 -3.27
N ALA A 309 13.32 -56.05 -3.22
CA ALA A 309 14.77 -55.85 -3.13
C ALA A 309 15.55 -56.00 -4.47
N LYS A 310 16.89 -55.82 -4.39
CA LYS A 310 17.97 -55.86 -5.43
C LYS A 310 18.87 -57.13 -5.20
N PRO A 311 20.03 -57.41 -5.88
CA PRO A 311 20.55 -57.36 -7.28
C PRO A 311 21.16 -58.77 -7.74
N PRO A 312 22.03 -58.93 -8.78
CA PRO A 312 23.50 -58.61 -8.74
C PRO A 312 24.15 -58.14 -10.09
N ALA A 313 25.49 -58.02 -10.11
CA ALA A 313 26.36 -57.18 -10.96
C ALA A 313 27.25 -57.92 -11.99
N ALA A 314 27.87 -57.18 -12.94
CA ALA A 314 29.13 -57.58 -13.62
C ALA A 314 29.96 -56.39 -14.19
N ALA A 315 31.23 -56.36 -13.75
CA ALA A 315 32.55 -55.94 -14.31
C ALA A 315 32.80 -54.66 -15.19
N ARG A 316 33.94 -54.01 -14.85
CA ARG A 316 34.71 -52.91 -15.54
C ARG A 316 35.89 -53.46 -16.37
N PRO A 317 36.54 -52.64 -17.24
CA PRO A 317 37.86 -52.00 -16.93
C PRO A 317 37.96 -50.51 -17.41
N ALA A 318 38.42 -49.51 -16.61
CA ALA A 318 39.78 -48.96 -16.38
C ALA A 318 40.51 -48.38 -17.63
N ALA A 319 41.20 -47.23 -17.70
CA ALA A 319 41.47 -46.00 -16.91
C ALA A 319 42.22 -45.00 -17.87
N THR A 320 42.05 -43.66 -17.90
CA THR A 320 42.80 -42.55 -17.22
C THR A 320 42.69 -41.26 -18.08
N PRO A 321 43.03 -40.02 -17.63
CA PRO A 321 43.04 -39.45 -16.28
C PRO A 321 42.16 -38.18 -16.15
N ALA A 322 41.62 -37.95 -14.95
CA ALA A 322 40.72 -36.86 -14.61
C ALA A 322 41.46 -35.62 -14.10
N THR A 323 41.09 -34.44 -14.62
CA THR A 323 41.31 -33.15 -13.98
C THR A 323 40.41 -33.04 -12.76
N ALA A 324 40.98 -32.63 -11.63
CA ALA A 324 40.42 -32.75 -10.29
C ALA A 324 39.04 -32.09 -10.10
N ALA A 325 38.06 -32.92 -9.74
CA ALA A 325 36.87 -32.51 -9.01
C ALA A 325 37.23 -32.37 -7.52
N PRO A 326 36.81 -31.31 -6.80
CA PRO A 326 37.02 -31.24 -5.36
C PRO A 326 36.07 -32.18 -4.61
N ALA A 327 36.64 -32.97 -3.70
CA ALA A 327 35.99 -33.85 -2.74
C ALA A 327 35.25 -33.08 -1.61
N PRO A 328 34.40 -33.75 -0.80
CA PRO A 328 33.34 -33.11 -0.01
C PRO A 328 33.74 -32.72 1.44
N ALA A 329 32.99 -31.75 1.96
CA ALA A 329 32.68 -31.44 3.37
C ALA A 329 33.83 -31.44 4.40
N VAL A 330 34.44 -30.27 4.59
CA VAL A 330 34.94 -29.87 5.91
C VAL A 330 33.83 -29.06 6.57
N ALA A 331 33.29 -29.57 7.68
CA ALA A 331 32.49 -28.80 8.62
C ALA A 331 33.39 -27.66 9.14
N SER A 332 33.35 -26.53 8.44
CA SER A 332 34.11 -25.36 8.82
C SER A 332 33.39 -24.79 10.02
N ASN A 333 34.06 -24.67 11.17
CA ASN A 333 33.65 -23.82 12.29
C ASN A 333 33.80 -22.34 11.90
N GLY A 334 33.29 -21.99 10.71
CA GLY A 334 33.38 -20.70 10.11
C GLY A 334 32.66 -19.68 10.98
N ALA A 335 33.33 -18.56 11.25
CA ALA A 335 32.79 -17.47 12.07
C ALA A 335 31.58 -16.78 11.42
N TRP A 336 31.23 -17.16 10.18
CA TRP A 336 30.14 -16.60 9.41
C TRP A 336 28.99 -17.58 9.25
N ARG A 337 27.79 -17.02 9.30
CA ARG A 337 26.52 -17.68 9.11
C ARG A 337 25.70 -16.91 8.09
N VAL A 338 24.68 -17.57 7.59
CA VAL A 338 23.69 -17.01 6.68
C VAL A 338 22.34 -17.11 7.35
N GLN A 339 21.69 -15.98 7.64
CA GLN A 339 20.33 -15.94 8.16
C GLN A 339 19.33 -16.03 7.00
N LEU A 340 18.51 -17.07 7.02
CA LEU A 340 17.52 -17.39 6.00
C LEU A 340 16.14 -16.78 6.32
N GLY A 341 15.93 -16.38 7.57
CA GLY A 341 14.70 -15.73 8.02
C GLY A 341 14.57 -15.67 9.54
N ALA A 342 13.56 -14.93 10.00
CA ALA A 342 13.17 -14.90 11.40
C ALA A 342 11.69 -15.27 11.50
N PHE A 343 11.37 -16.28 12.31
CA PHE A 343 10.05 -16.91 12.33
C PHE A 343 9.48 -16.81 13.74
N GLY A 344 8.23 -16.33 13.86
CA GLY A 344 7.49 -16.37 15.13
C GLY A 344 7.00 -17.77 15.52
N VAL A 345 6.99 -18.70 14.56
CA VAL A 345 6.57 -20.10 14.77
C VAL A 345 7.71 -21.04 14.33
N PRO A 346 8.28 -21.86 15.23
CA PRO A 346 9.40 -22.76 14.91
C PRO A 346 9.13 -23.73 13.74
N ALA A 347 7.88 -24.17 13.56
CA ALA A 347 7.50 -25.05 12.45
C ALA A 347 7.71 -24.40 11.06
N ASN A 348 7.51 -23.09 10.93
CA ASN A 348 7.73 -22.37 9.68
C ASN A 348 9.22 -22.24 9.35
N ALA A 349 10.08 -22.12 10.38
CA ALA A 349 11.52 -22.17 10.21
C ALA A 349 11.97 -23.55 9.70
N GLU A 350 11.36 -24.63 10.21
CA GLU A 350 11.66 -25.99 9.74
C GLU A 350 11.21 -26.23 8.29
N ALA A 351 10.02 -25.73 7.92
CA ALA A 351 9.53 -25.79 6.54
C ALA A 351 10.46 -25.02 5.57
N MET A 352 10.92 -23.82 5.97
CA MET A 352 11.90 -23.07 5.19
C MET A 352 13.21 -23.84 5.04
N TRP A 353 13.75 -24.39 6.13
CA TRP A 353 14.98 -25.19 6.09
C TRP A 353 14.85 -26.38 5.13
N ASN A 354 13.73 -27.10 5.17
CA ASN A 354 13.49 -28.25 4.30
C ASN A 354 13.44 -27.88 2.81
N ARG A 355 13.02 -26.66 2.47
CA ARG A 355 13.00 -26.15 1.09
C ARG A 355 14.39 -25.77 0.57
N VAL A 356 15.29 -25.34 1.45
CA VAL A 356 16.62 -24.83 1.04
C VAL A 356 17.78 -25.80 1.31
N LYS A 357 17.64 -26.78 2.22
CA LYS A 357 18.74 -27.68 2.64
C LYS A 357 19.36 -28.52 1.53
N ALA A 358 18.62 -28.81 0.46
CA ALA A 358 19.08 -29.61 -0.67
C ALA A 358 19.76 -28.77 -1.76
N ARG A 359 19.75 -27.45 -1.63
CA ARG A 359 20.36 -26.55 -2.61
C ARG A 359 21.88 -26.51 -2.43
N PRO A 360 22.66 -26.36 -3.51
CA PRO A 360 24.13 -26.41 -3.44
C PRO A 360 24.75 -25.34 -2.53
N GLU A 361 24.06 -24.22 -2.29
CA GLU A 361 24.54 -23.14 -1.42
C GLU A 361 24.44 -23.47 0.08
N ILE A 362 23.50 -24.34 0.46
CA ILE A 362 23.17 -24.69 1.86
C ILE A 362 23.42 -26.17 2.17
N ALA A 363 23.58 -27.02 1.14
CA ALA A 363 23.85 -28.44 1.30
C ALA A 363 25.13 -28.67 2.14
N GLY A 364 25.01 -29.51 3.18
CA GLY A 364 26.11 -29.79 4.11
C GLY A 364 26.37 -28.71 5.17
N ARG A 365 25.56 -27.64 5.24
CA ARG A 365 25.66 -26.58 6.28
C ARG A 365 24.83 -26.93 7.51
N THR A 366 25.27 -26.43 8.66
CA THR A 366 24.60 -26.70 9.95
C THR A 366 23.37 -25.82 10.12
N LYS A 367 22.21 -26.43 10.38
CA LYS A 367 20.98 -25.71 10.77
C LYS A 367 21.14 -25.15 12.19
N LEU A 368 20.90 -23.86 12.35
CA LEU A 368 20.92 -23.18 13.65
C LEU A 368 19.59 -22.42 13.80
N LEU A 369 18.83 -22.72 14.85
CA LEU A 369 17.73 -21.87 15.30
C LEU A 369 18.23 -21.06 16.49
N VAL A 370 18.42 -19.75 16.30
CA VAL A 370 18.85 -18.84 17.37
C VAL A 370 17.62 -18.13 17.93
N PRO A 371 17.26 -18.33 19.21
CA PRO A 371 16.15 -17.59 19.83
C PRO A 371 16.49 -16.10 19.95
N ALA A 372 15.57 -15.23 19.55
CA ALA A 372 15.69 -13.78 19.63
C ALA A 372 14.36 -13.19 20.12
N GLY A 373 14.17 -13.15 21.44
CA GLY A 373 12.91 -12.73 22.04
C GLY A 373 11.78 -13.70 21.69
N LYS A 374 10.71 -13.21 21.05
CA LYS A 374 9.54 -14.02 20.66
C LYS A 374 9.68 -14.71 19.29
N ILE A 375 10.81 -14.57 18.60
CA ILE A 375 11.05 -15.14 17.27
C ILE A 375 12.32 -15.99 17.25
N ALA A 376 12.37 -17.00 16.39
CA ALA A 376 13.54 -17.83 16.13
C ALA A 376 14.17 -17.44 14.78
N LYS A 377 15.46 -17.06 14.80
CA LYS A 377 16.24 -16.79 13.59
C LYS A 377 16.77 -18.11 13.03
N LEU A 378 16.37 -18.46 11.82
CA LEU A 378 16.90 -19.60 11.10
C LEU A 378 18.21 -19.20 10.42
N GLN A 379 19.29 -19.88 10.75
CA GLN A 379 20.62 -19.62 10.22
C GLN A 379 21.25 -20.91 9.69
N ALA A 380 21.98 -20.80 8.58
CA ALA A 380 22.90 -21.82 8.08
C ALA A 380 24.32 -21.44 8.53
N GLY A 381 25.00 -22.35 9.23
CA GLY A 381 26.35 -22.13 9.74
C GLY A 381 27.45 -22.76 8.90
N GLY A 382 28.67 -22.30 9.14
CA GLY A 382 29.89 -22.91 8.63
C GLY A 382 30.46 -22.27 7.36
N PHE A 383 30.33 -20.96 7.22
CA PHE A 383 30.98 -20.20 6.15
C PHE A 383 32.35 -19.69 6.61
N ALA A 384 33.40 -19.96 5.83
CA ALA A 384 34.78 -19.66 6.23
C ALA A 384 35.06 -18.15 6.29
N SER A 385 34.44 -17.36 5.40
CA SER A 385 34.61 -15.91 5.32
C SER A 385 33.29 -15.17 5.06
N GLN A 386 33.31 -13.85 5.22
CA GLN A 386 32.20 -12.97 4.83
C GLN A 386 31.86 -13.13 3.34
N ALA A 387 32.88 -13.22 2.49
CA ALA A 387 32.71 -13.36 1.04
C ALA A 387 32.01 -14.68 0.68
N ASP A 388 32.31 -15.76 1.40
CA ASP A 388 31.63 -17.06 1.20
C ASP A 388 30.16 -16.99 1.61
N ALA A 389 29.85 -16.37 2.76
CA ALA A 389 28.48 -16.17 3.20
C ALA A 389 27.70 -15.25 2.25
N GLN A 390 28.34 -14.20 1.73
CA GLN A 390 27.74 -13.23 0.83
C GLN A 390 27.47 -13.82 -0.56
N SER A 391 28.41 -14.59 -1.11
CA SER A 391 28.22 -15.29 -2.38
C SER A 391 27.12 -16.35 -2.30
N ALA A 392 27.02 -17.09 -1.19
CA ALA A 392 25.93 -18.01 -0.94
C ALA A 392 24.58 -17.27 -0.85
N CYS A 393 24.54 -16.12 -0.18
CA CYS A 393 23.33 -15.30 -0.13
C CYS A 393 22.92 -14.74 -1.49
N SER A 394 23.84 -14.21 -2.29
CA SER A 394 23.51 -13.68 -3.62
C SER A 394 22.88 -14.74 -4.52
N ARG A 395 23.38 -15.98 -4.47
CA ARG A 395 22.82 -17.11 -5.24
C ARG A 395 21.46 -17.56 -4.73
N LEU A 396 21.27 -17.58 -3.41
CA LEU A 396 19.96 -17.87 -2.81
C LEU A 396 18.93 -16.80 -3.17
N SER A 397 19.31 -15.52 -3.15
CA SER A 397 18.43 -14.41 -3.53
C SER A 397 18.08 -14.40 -5.01
N ALA A 398 19.01 -14.77 -5.90
CA ALA A 398 18.71 -15.02 -7.31
C ALA A 398 17.69 -16.14 -7.52
N ALA A 399 17.62 -17.10 -6.58
CA ALA A 399 16.62 -18.17 -6.57
C ALA A 399 15.34 -17.83 -5.79
N GLY A 400 15.17 -16.57 -5.37
CA GLY A 400 13.97 -16.07 -4.69
C GLY A 400 13.94 -16.30 -3.17
N PHE A 401 15.06 -16.61 -2.54
CA PHE A 401 15.15 -16.76 -1.08
C PHE A 401 15.84 -15.56 -0.42
N THR A 402 15.20 -15.02 0.62
CA THR A 402 15.78 -13.94 1.42
C THR A 402 16.95 -14.45 2.25
N CYS A 403 18.03 -13.68 2.29
CA CYS A 403 19.30 -14.12 2.87
C CYS A 403 20.10 -12.94 3.43
N LEU A 404 20.69 -13.09 4.61
CA LEU A 404 21.56 -12.09 5.23
C LEU A 404 22.82 -12.74 5.82
N PRO A 405 24.04 -12.35 5.37
CA PRO A 405 25.28 -12.78 6.01
C PRO A 405 25.40 -12.19 7.42
N VAL A 406 25.70 -13.01 8.41
CA VAL A 406 25.87 -12.58 9.81
C VAL A 406 27.12 -13.25 10.39
N ARG A 407 27.83 -12.53 11.26
CA ARG A 407 28.95 -13.09 12.02
C ARG A 407 28.41 -13.70 13.32
N ASN A 408 29.05 -14.79 13.79
CA ASN A 408 28.76 -15.42 15.08
C ASN A 408 28.68 -14.42 16.22
#